data_AF-A0A1N7PVR9-F1
#
_entry.id   AF-A0A1N7PVR9-F1
#
_cell.length_a   1.000
_cell.length_b   1.000
_cell.length_c   1.000
_cell.angle_alpha   90.00
_cell.angle_beta   90.00
_cell.angle_gamma   90.00
#
_symmetry.space_group_name_H-M   'P 1'
#
loop_
_entity.id
_entity.type
_entity.pdbx_description
1 polymer ?
#
loop_
_entity_poly.entity_id
_entity_poly.type
_entity_poly.pdbx_seq_one_letter_code
_entity_poly.pdbx_strand_id
1 'polypeptide(L)'
;MNAIAFLMRIYYGVLDPILVRRRKSARLHLWGGTPASMTLDLEAGRASGSGSAQALTRMRRVAQRYDMHALGRGATPMMLDLQACGDAKGLEQQLRGLSSRNMTKIRRAGRMGYRVRPFALANHVHDVHAIKTSMAVRSGGPVLARWLLRPEHIGRQTEELQPWKPPACDTHWTIWWGVFIDTPGHRNGNLQTPERLVAYTKLARAGELVHYLDLMGHRDFLADGVMLLMHSHIAQWLLDADTPPARGARAIWYGALEHGGEGLLTWKRRAGFAPVQVRLTE
;
A
#
# COMPACT_ATOMS: atom_id res chain seq x y z
N MET A 1 3.55 -25.54 14.53
CA MET A 1 2.85 -24.41 13.87
C MET A 1 2.75 -23.28 14.88
N ASN A 2 3.25 -22.06 14.59
CA ASN A 2 3.32 -20.97 15.57
C ASN A 2 1.89 -20.58 16.04
N ALA A 3 1.65 -20.47 17.35
CA ALA A 3 0.36 -20.10 17.94
C ALA A 3 -0.24 -18.81 17.33
N ILE A 4 0.61 -17.85 16.98
CA ILE A 4 0.20 -16.62 16.29
C ILE A 4 -0.42 -16.94 14.92
N ALA A 5 0.18 -17.85 14.14
CA ALA A 5 -0.34 -18.21 12.83
C ALA A 5 -1.72 -18.89 12.92
N PHE A 6 -1.94 -19.69 13.96
CA PHE A 6 -3.24 -20.29 14.24
C PHE A 6 -4.29 -19.24 14.62
N LEU A 7 -3.97 -18.31 15.53
CA LEU A 7 -4.86 -17.21 15.90
C LEU A 7 -5.22 -16.33 14.70
N MET A 8 -4.25 -15.99 13.86
CA MET A 8 -4.51 -15.22 12.63
C MET A 8 -5.40 -16.00 11.65
N ARG A 9 -5.25 -17.33 11.56
CA ARG A 9 -6.12 -18.18 10.74
C ARG A 9 -7.55 -18.18 11.26
N ILE A 10 -7.77 -18.26 12.57
CA ILE A 10 -9.10 -18.15 13.19
C ILE A 10 -9.69 -16.76 12.92
N TYR A 11 -8.91 -15.70 13.16
CA TYR A 11 -9.35 -14.33 12.94
C TYR A 11 -9.84 -14.14 11.50
N TYR A 12 -9.03 -14.49 10.50
CA TYR A 12 -9.41 -14.33 9.10
C TYR A 12 -10.47 -15.32 8.62
N GLY A 13 -10.55 -16.51 9.21
CA GLY A 13 -11.53 -17.53 8.81
C GLY A 13 -12.93 -17.32 9.41
N VAL A 14 -13.02 -16.65 10.56
CA VAL A 14 -14.26 -16.58 11.35
C VAL A 14 -14.64 -15.14 11.69
N LEU A 15 -13.77 -14.41 12.39
CA LEU A 15 -14.11 -13.08 12.91
C LEU A 15 -14.22 -12.04 11.79
N ASP A 16 -13.30 -12.06 10.84
CA ASP A 16 -13.23 -11.09 9.74
C ASP A 16 -14.48 -11.16 8.83
N PRO A 17 -14.96 -12.33 8.36
CA PRO A 17 -16.22 -12.43 7.61
C PRO A 17 -17.44 -11.88 8.37
N ILE A 18 -17.52 -12.12 9.69
CA ILE A 18 -18.62 -11.60 10.53
C ILE A 18 -18.56 -10.07 10.59
N LEU A 19 -17.37 -9.51 10.84
CA LEU A 19 -17.16 -8.06 10.89
C LEU A 19 -17.47 -7.40 9.54
N VAL A 20 -17.03 -8.01 8.44
CA VAL A 20 -17.32 -7.58 7.06
C VAL A 20 -18.83 -7.54 6.85
N ARG A 21 -19.54 -8.64 7.08
CA ARG A 21 -20.99 -8.72 6.87
C ARG A 21 -21.75 -7.68 7.69
N ARG A 22 -21.36 -7.47 8.96
CA ARG A 22 -21.99 -6.48 9.84
C ARG A 22 -21.77 -5.03 9.38
N ARG A 23 -20.63 -4.72 8.75
CA ARG A 23 -20.24 -3.34 8.40
C ARG A 23 -20.56 -2.95 6.95
N LYS A 24 -20.66 -3.93 6.04
CA LYS A 24 -20.72 -3.72 4.59
C LYS A 24 -21.82 -2.75 4.16
N SER A 25 -23.08 -3.02 4.49
CA SER A 25 -24.22 -2.17 4.09
C SER A 25 -24.08 -0.72 4.57
N ALA A 26 -23.85 -0.51 5.87
CA ALA A 26 -23.69 0.83 6.44
C ALA A 26 -22.53 1.61 5.80
N ARG A 27 -21.40 0.94 5.52
CA ARG A 27 -20.26 1.61 4.88
C ARG A 27 -20.46 1.86 3.39
N LEU A 28 -21.16 0.99 2.67
CA LEU A 28 -21.51 1.24 1.28
C LEU A 28 -22.42 2.47 1.14
N HIS A 29 -23.37 2.64 2.05
CA HIS A 29 -24.20 3.84 2.09
C HIS A 29 -23.37 5.13 2.24
N LEU A 30 -22.28 5.10 3.01
CA LEU A 30 -21.37 6.25 3.12
C LEU A 30 -20.68 6.63 1.80
N TRP A 31 -20.66 5.73 0.80
CA TRP A 31 -20.07 5.91 -0.53
C TRP A 31 -21.12 5.98 -1.65
N GLY A 32 -22.40 6.20 -1.31
CA GLY A 32 -23.45 6.36 -2.32
C GLY A 32 -24.07 5.03 -2.79
N GLY A 33 -23.83 3.92 -2.09
CA GLY A 33 -24.50 2.64 -2.34
C GLY A 33 -23.69 1.69 -3.21
N THR A 34 -24.22 1.33 -4.39
CA THR A 34 -23.70 0.26 -5.24
C THR A 34 -22.32 0.60 -5.81
N PRO A 35 -21.28 -0.21 -5.55
CA PRO A 35 -19.94 -0.02 -6.12
C PRO A 35 -19.94 -0.06 -7.64
N ALA A 36 -19.04 0.72 -8.27
CA ALA A 36 -18.78 0.61 -9.70
C ALA A 36 -18.10 -0.72 -10.04
N SER A 37 -18.43 -1.29 -11.20
CA SER A 37 -17.81 -2.51 -11.70
C SER A 37 -16.49 -2.24 -12.41
N MET A 38 -15.50 -3.10 -12.20
CA MET A 38 -14.18 -3.03 -12.83
C MET A 38 -13.68 -4.43 -13.18
N THR A 39 -13.32 -4.65 -14.44
CA THR A 39 -12.62 -5.87 -14.87
C THR A 39 -11.13 -5.57 -14.97
N LEU A 40 -10.27 -6.39 -14.37
CA LEU A 40 -8.82 -6.22 -14.41
C LEU A 40 -8.12 -7.49 -14.86
N ASP A 41 -7.16 -7.35 -15.75
CA ASP A 41 -6.33 -8.46 -16.23
C ASP A 41 -5.07 -8.64 -15.35
N LEU A 42 -4.84 -9.85 -14.87
CA LEU A 42 -3.62 -10.21 -14.14
C LEU A 42 -2.45 -10.52 -15.08
N GLU A 43 -2.69 -10.61 -16.39
CA GLU A 43 -1.74 -10.91 -17.45
C GLU A 43 -0.87 -12.14 -17.12
N ALA A 44 -1.48 -13.24 -16.70
CA ALA A 44 -0.74 -14.36 -16.10
C ALA A 44 0.30 -14.95 -17.06
N GLY A 45 0.04 -14.92 -18.37
CA GLY A 45 0.96 -15.38 -19.42
C GLY A 45 2.25 -14.56 -19.56
N ARG A 46 2.32 -13.34 -19.00
CA ARG A 46 3.52 -12.49 -19.04
C ARG A 46 4.46 -12.67 -17.84
N ALA A 47 4.05 -13.46 -16.85
CA ALA A 47 4.86 -13.71 -15.67
C ALA A 47 6.08 -14.57 -16.01
N SER A 48 7.28 -13.99 -15.88
CA SER A 48 8.55 -14.69 -16.13
C SER A 48 9.48 -14.70 -14.89
N GLY A 49 10.02 -15.87 -14.56
CA GLY A 49 10.91 -16.05 -13.40
C GLY A 49 10.20 -16.28 -12.05
N SER A 50 10.98 -16.58 -11.01
CA SER A 50 10.42 -16.95 -9.70
C SER A 50 9.77 -15.78 -8.96
N GLY A 51 10.29 -14.56 -9.13
CA GLY A 51 9.76 -13.35 -8.49
C GLY A 51 8.35 -12.97 -8.98
N SER A 52 8.10 -13.07 -10.29
CA SER A 52 6.79 -12.79 -10.90
C SER A 52 5.76 -13.85 -10.49
N ALA A 53 6.13 -15.13 -10.53
CA ALA A 53 5.27 -16.23 -10.09
C ALA A 53 4.84 -16.07 -8.62
N GLN A 54 5.75 -15.62 -7.75
CA GLN A 54 5.43 -15.30 -6.35
C GLN A 54 4.49 -14.10 -6.22
N ALA A 55 4.69 -13.04 -7.03
CA ALA A 55 3.81 -11.87 -7.03
C ALA A 55 2.38 -12.24 -7.47
N LEU A 56 2.24 -13.00 -8.56
CA LEU A 56 0.96 -13.47 -9.08
C LEU A 56 0.25 -14.40 -8.07
N THR A 57 0.98 -15.39 -7.53
CA THR A 57 0.45 -16.30 -6.50
C THR A 57 -0.04 -15.54 -5.26
N ARG A 58 0.72 -14.52 -4.83
CA ARG A 58 0.31 -13.65 -3.74
C ARG A 58 -0.96 -12.90 -4.11
N MET A 59 -1.03 -12.28 -5.29
CA MET A 59 -2.19 -11.51 -5.71
C MET A 59 -3.46 -12.37 -5.70
N ARG A 60 -3.43 -13.54 -6.34
CA ARG A 60 -4.54 -14.51 -6.34
C ARG A 60 -4.98 -14.87 -4.92
N ARG A 61 -4.03 -15.19 -4.05
CA ARG A 61 -4.32 -15.55 -2.64
C ARG A 61 -4.97 -14.40 -1.86
N VAL A 62 -4.50 -13.17 -2.06
CA VAL A 62 -5.13 -12.02 -1.37
C VAL A 62 -6.52 -11.77 -1.96
N ALA A 63 -6.67 -11.79 -3.29
CA ALA A 63 -7.94 -11.55 -3.98
C ALA A 63 -9.07 -12.48 -3.52
N GLN A 64 -8.76 -13.75 -3.22
CA GLN A 64 -9.73 -14.72 -2.68
C GLN A 64 -10.42 -14.27 -1.38
N ARG A 65 -9.85 -13.35 -0.61
CA ARG A 65 -10.45 -12.84 0.64
C ARG A 65 -11.45 -11.71 0.38
N TYR A 66 -11.47 -11.19 -0.83
CA TYR A 66 -12.23 -10.02 -1.22
C TYR A 66 -13.30 -10.44 -2.23
N ASP A 67 -14.27 -9.56 -2.41
CA ASP A 67 -15.35 -9.76 -3.38
C ASP A 67 -14.87 -9.47 -4.82
N MET A 68 -13.69 -9.98 -5.20
CA MET A 68 -13.07 -9.82 -6.52
C MET A 68 -13.54 -10.86 -7.55
N HIS A 69 -14.54 -11.65 -7.15
CA HIS A 69 -15.26 -12.58 -8.01
C HIS A 69 -16.77 -12.29 -8.02
N ALA A 70 -17.19 -11.15 -7.48
CA ALA A 70 -18.60 -10.70 -7.50
C ALA A 70 -19.61 -11.69 -6.88
N LEU A 71 -19.20 -12.44 -5.84
CA LEU A 71 -20.04 -13.44 -5.18
C LEU A 71 -20.79 -12.87 -3.96
N GLY A 72 -20.55 -11.60 -3.60
CA GLY A 72 -21.22 -10.91 -2.48
C GLY A 72 -20.66 -11.26 -1.09
N ARG A 73 -19.83 -12.31 -1.00
CA ARG A 73 -19.41 -12.95 0.26
C ARG A 73 -18.09 -12.42 0.84
N GLY A 74 -17.34 -11.64 0.05
CA GLY A 74 -16.05 -11.08 0.47
C GLY A 74 -16.14 -9.63 0.93
N ALA A 75 -15.02 -9.15 1.50
CA ALA A 75 -14.84 -7.74 1.81
C ALA A 75 -14.79 -6.91 0.52
N THR A 76 -15.41 -5.72 0.51
CA THR A 76 -15.48 -4.89 -0.69
C THR A 76 -14.13 -4.21 -0.92
N PRO A 77 -13.43 -4.47 -2.04
CA PRO A 77 -12.14 -3.87 -2.30
C PRO A 77 -12.27 -2.35 -2.51
N MET A 78 -11.28 -1.61 -2.02
CA MET A 78 -11.17 -0.16 -2.19
C MET A 78 -10.06 0.14 -3.19
N MET A 79 -10.41 0.74 -4.33
CA MET A 79 -9.48 0.99 -5.43
C MET A 79 -9.46 2.46 -5.84
N LEU A 80 -8.29 2.92 -6.28
CA LEU A 80 -8.11 4.12 -7.08
C LEU A 80 -8.02 3.67 -8.54
N ASP A 81 -8.95 4.14 -9.36
CA ASP A 81 -8.95 3.93 -10.80
C ASP A 81 -8.00 4.94 -11.47
N LEU A 82 -6.87 4.46 -11.95
CA LEU A 82 -5.86 5.28 -12.62
C LEU A 82 -6.34 5.72 -14.02
N GLN A 83 -7.12 4.88 -14.69
CA GLN A 83 -7.68 5.22 -15.99
C GLN A 83 -8.66 6.39 -15.87
N ALA A 84 -9.47 6.43 -14.82
CA ALA A 84 -10.37 7.56 -14.54
C ALA A 84 -9.61 8.86 -14.19
N CYS A 85 -8.39 8.76 -13.66
CA CYS A 85 -7.54 9.93 -13.43
C CYS A 85 -6.99 10.49 -14.75
N GLY A 86 -6.73 9.63 -15.74
CA GLY A 86 -6.13 9.99 -17.04
C GLY A 86 -4.63 10.28 -16.94
N ASP A 87 -4.27 11.33 -16.20
CA ASP A 87 -2.89 11.80 -16.02
C ASP A 87 -2.66 12.34 -14.60
N ALA A 88 -1.43 12.82 -14.34
CA ALA A 88 -1.06 13.41 -13.06
C ALA A 88 -1.92 14.65 -12.68
N LYS A 89 -2.38 15.43 -13.67
CA LYS A 89 -3.21 16.62 -13.44
C LYS A 89 -4.62 16.21 -13.05
N GLY A 90 -5.19 15.19 -13.68
CA GLY A 90 -6.49 14.62 -13.32
C GLY A 90 -6.47 13.98 -11.93
N LEU A 91 -5.39 13.28 -11.56
CA LEU A 91 -5.17 12.82 -10.20
C LEU A 91 -5.17 13.98 -9.19
N GLU A 92 -4.41 15.05 -9.45
CA GLU A 92 -4.38 16.23 -8.58
C GLU A 92 -5.78 16.87 -8.45
N GLN A 93 -6.52 16.99 -9.55
CA GLN A 93 -7.88 17.52 -9.55
C GLN A 93 -8.82 16.67 -8.71
N GLN A 94 -8.77 15.34 -8.87
CA GLN A 94 -9.55 14.40 -8.08
C GLN A 94 -9.23 14.51 -6.58
N LEU A 95 -7.95 14.47 -6.21
CA LEU A 95 -7.53 14.59 -4.81
C LEU A 95 -7.94 15.94 -4.20
N ARG A 96 -7.88 17.03 -4.98
CA ARG A 96 -8.32 18.35 -4.55
C ARG A 96 -9.84 18.42 -4.36
N GLY A 97 -10.62 17.81 -5.25
CA GLY A 97 -12.07 17.72 -5.15
C GLY A 97 -12.55 16.96 -3.92
N LEU A 98 -11.80 15.93 -3.50
CA LEU A 98 -12.11 15.15 -2.29
C LEU A 98 -11.74 15.88 -0.99
N SER A 99 -10.73 16.77 -1.03
CA SER A 99 -10.34 17.61 0.10
C SER A 99 -9.34 18.69 -0.34
N SER A 100 -9.71 19.96 -0.16
CA SER A 100 -8.85 21.11 -0.44
C SER A 100 -7.51 21.09 0.31
N ARG A 101 -7.44 20.39 1.45
CA ARG A 101 -6.22 20.26 2.26
C ARG A 101 -5.21 19.26 1.69
N ASN A 102 -5.60 18.39 0.76
CA ASN A 102 -4.74 17.32 0.25
C ASN A 102 -3.47 17.89 -0.40
N MET A 103 -3.65 18.77 -1.40
CA MET A 103 -2.52 19.38 -2.11
C MET A 103 -1.66 20.26 -1.18
N THR A 104 -2.29 20.94 -0.24
CA THR A 104 -1.56 21.73 0.78
C THR A 104 -0.64 20.85 1.62
N LYS A 105 -1.09 19.65 2.04
CA LYS A 105 -0.27 18.70 2.80
C LYS A 105 0.86 18.12 1.95
N ILE A 106 0.58 17.72 0.71
CA ILE A 106 1.60 17.18 -0.22
C ILE A 106 2.72 18.22 -0.43
N ARG A 107 2.34 19.46 -0.80
CA ARG A 107 3.30 20.56 -1.05
C ARG A 107 4.04 20.97 0.22
N ARG A 108 3.39 20.96 1.38
CA ARG A 108 4.04 21.21 2.67
C ARG A 108 5.11 20.15 2.94
N ALA A 109 4.79 18.87 2.79
CA ALA A 109 5.75 17.79 2.98
C ALA A 109 6.97 17.96 2.05
N GLY A 110 6.75 18.25 0.76
CA GLY A 110 7.85 18.54 -0.17
C GLY A 110 8.72 19.73 0.27
N ARG A 111 8.11 20.83 0.72
CA ARG A 111 8.85 22.01 1.25
C ARG A 111 9.63 21.71 2.54
N MET A 112 9.22 20.71 3.30
CA MET A 112 9.95 20.24 4.49
C MET A 112 11.13 19.31 4.14
N GLY A 113 11.37 19.07 2.85
CA GLY A 113 12.50 18.26 2.37
C GLY A 113 12.21 16.76 2.26
N TYR A 114 10.96 16.32 2.41
CA TYR A 114 10.62 14.92 2.23
C TYR A 114 10.71 14.51 0.76
N ARG A 115 11.36 13.37 0.48
CA ARG A 115 11.52 12.80 -0.86
C ARG A 115 10.94 11.40 -0.94
N VAL A 116 10.32 11.06 -2.06
CA VAL A 116 9.69 9.74 -2.27
C VAL A 116 10.42 8.99 -3.37
N ARG A 117 10.82 7.75 -3.11
CA ARG A 117 11.51 6.90 -4.11
C ARG A 117 11.42 5.41 -3.77
N PRO A 118 11.61 4.51 -4.75
CA PRO A 118 11.86 3.11 -4.45
C PRO A 118 13.19 2.93 -3.71
N PHE A 119 13.31 1.86 -2.93
CA PHE A 119 14.51 1.57 -2.13
C PHE A 119 14.80 0.09 -1.95
N ALA A 120 16.06 -0.23 -1.62
CA ALA A 120 16.49 -1.57 -1.24
C ALA A 120 16.23 -1.78 0.27
N LEU A 121 15.37 -2.75 0.63
CA LEU A 121 14.99 -3.02 2.02
C LEU A 121 16.21 -3.25 2.93
N ALA A 122 17.26 -3.91 2.43
CA ALA A 122 18.47 -4.23 3.19
C ALA A 122 19.16 -2.98 3.77
N ASN A 123 19.03 -1.83 3.11
CA ASN A 123 19.62 -0.57 3.58
C ASN A 123 18.82 0.05 4.75
N HIS A 124 17.55 -0.33 4.91
CA HIS A 124 16.62 0.38 5.79
C HIS A 124 15.87 -0.50 6.81
N VAL A 125 16.40 -1.69 7.14
CA VAL A 125 15.75 -2.66 8.04
C VAL A 125 15.34 -2.06 9.39
N HIS A 126 16.22 -1.32 10.05
CA HIS A 126 15.93 -0.73 11.37
C HIS A 126 14.96 0.45 11.29
N ASP A 127 15.00 1.26 10.24
CA ASP A 127 13.98 2.30 10.02
C ASP A 127 12.60 1.68 9.79
N VAL A 128 12.49 0.62 8.98
CA VAL A 128 11.22 -0.10 8.80
C VAL A 128 10.74 -0.68 10.13
N HIS A 129 11.67 -1.18 10.97
CA HIS A 129 11.35 -1.62 12.33
C HIS A 129 10.80 -0.49 13.19
N ALA A 130 11.50 0.64 13.24
CA ALA A 130 11.08 1.83 13.98
C ALA A 130 9.71 2.32 13.50
N ILE A 131 9.47 2.35 12.19
CA ILE A 131 8.15 2.68 11.62
C ILE A 131 7.11 1.70 12.15
N LYS A 132 7.31 0.38 12.00
CA LYS A 132 6.35 -0.65 12.43
C LYS A 132 6.04 -0.59 13.93
N THR A 133 7.02 -0.25 14.77
CA THR A 133 6.90 -0.26 16.24
C THR A 133 6.56 1.08 16.87
N SER A 134 6.63 2.19 16.12
CA SER A 134 6.40 3.56 16.62
C SER A 134 5.03 3.81 17.27
N MET A 135 4.01 2.99 17.01
CA MET A 135 2.67 3.12 17.57
C MET A 135 2.14 1.80 18.14
N ALA A 136 1.49 1.85 19.30
CA ALA A 136 0.84 0.68 19.92
C ALA A 136 -0.51 0.34 19.28
N VAL A 137 -1.21 1.37 18.78
CA VAL A 137 -2.50 1.25 18.10
C VAL A 137 -2.43 2.08 16.83
N ARG A 138 -2.87 1.50 15.71
CA ARG A 138 -3.03 2.17 14.42
C ARG A 138 -4.49 2.16 14.00
N SER A 139 -4.79 2.73 12.85
CA SER A 139 -6.15 2.80 12.29
C SER A 139 -6.79 1.42 12.03
N GLY A 140 -5.97 0.37 11.93
CA GLY A 140 -6.39 -1.03 11.86
C GLY A 140 -6.50 -1.75 13.21
N GLY A 141 -6.24 -1.07 14.33
CA GLY A 141 -6.27 -1.63 15.68
C GLY A 141 -4.89 -1.78 16.33
N PRO A 142 -4.80 -2.56 17.42
CA PRO A 142 -3.55 -2.84 18.13
C PRO A 142 -2.47 -3.42 17.22
N VAL A 143 -1.22 -3.00 17.42
CA VAL A 143 -0.08 -3.41 16.60
C VAL A 143 0.81 -4.36 17.38
N LEU A 144 0.57 -5.67 17.24
CA LEU A 144 1.38 -6.71 17.91
C LEU A 144 2.87 -6.59 17.61
N ALA A 145 3.20 -6.08 16.41
CA ALA A 145 4.58 -5.85 16.00
C ALA A 145 5.34 -4.95 16.98
N ARG A 146 4.68 -4.02 17.68
CA ARG A 146 5.34 -3.16 18.67
C ARG A 146 6.08 -3.95 19.76
N TRP A 147 5.54 -5.10 20.16
CA TRP A 147 6.08 -5.91 21.26
C TRP A 147 6.89 -7.11 20.79
N LEU A 148 6.59 -7.63 19.59
CA LEU A 148 7.13 -8.91 19.12
C LEU A 148 8.06 -8.79 17.90
N LEU A 149 8.00 -7.68 17.17
CA LEU A 149 8.82 -7.52 15.98
C LEU A 149 10.23 -7.12 16.37
N ARG A 150 11.20 -7.79 15.76
CA ARG A 150 12.62 -7.44 15.83
C ARG A 150 13.13 -7.08 14.42
N PRO A 151 14.23 -6.33 14.28
CA PRO A 151 14.78 -5.98 12.98
C PRO A 151 15.00 -7.20 12.07
N GLU A 152 15.45 -8.32 12.62
CA GLU A 152 15.78 -9.54 11.87
C GLU A 152 14.53 -10.19 11.25
N HIS A 153 13.34 -9.92 11.80
CA HIS A 153 12.06 -10.38 11.24
C HIS A 153 11.64 -9.59 9.99
N ILE A 154 12.24 -8.42 9.74
CA ILE A 154 11.91 -7.56 8.60
C ILE A 154 12.76 -7.94 7.39
N GLY A 155 14.06 -8.16 7.61
CA GLY A 155 15.00 -8.55 6.57
C GLY A 155 16.42 -8.62 7.10
N ARG A 156 17.34 -9.07 6.26
CA ARG A 156 18.77 -9.07 6.56
C ARG A 156 19.36 -7.71 6.19
N GLN A 157 19.99 -7.05 7.15
CA GLN A 157 20.74 -5.83 6.91
C GLN A 157 22.05 -6.14 6.18
N THR A 158 22.41 -5.25 5.27
CA THR A 158 23.70 -5.22 4.57
C THR A 158 24.73 -4.39 5.34
N GLU A 159 26.01 -4.68 5.15
CA GLU A 159 27.10 -3.88 5.72
C GLU A 159 27.41 -2.63 4.86
N GLU A 160 27.10 -2.70 3.56
CA GLU A 160 27.33 -1.64 2.59
C GLU A 160 26.04 -1.25 1.86
N LEU A 161 25.91 0.04 1.51
CA LEU A 161 24.78 0.58 0.77
C LEU A 161 24.56 -0.18 -0.54
N GLN A 162 23.39 -0.80 -0.67
CA GLN A 162 23.00 -1.50 -1.89
C GLN A 162 22.22 -0.57 -2.81
N PRO A 163 22.52 -0.54 -4.11
CA PRO A 163 21.68 0.18 -5.06
C PRO A 163 20.30 -0.49 -5.14
N TRP A 164 19.26 0.30 -5.35
CA TRP A 164 17.96 -0.25 -5.72
C TRP A 164 18.05 -0.83 -7.14
N LYS A 165 17.46 -2.02 -7.34
CA LYS A 165 17.39 -2.70 -8.63
C LYS A 165 15.94 -2.79 -9.09
N PRO A 166 15.61 -2.43 -10.35
CA PRO A 166 14.28 -2.64 -10.89
C PRO A 166 13.93 -4.13 -10.93
N PRO A 167 12.63 -4.49 -10.90
CA PRO A 167 12.21 -5.87 -11.05
C PRO A 167 12.53 -6.39 -12.45
N ALA A 168 12.74 -7.71 -12.57
CA ALA A 168 13.01 -8.37 -13.85
C ALA A 168 11.76 -8.50 -14.75
N CYS A 169 10.57 -8.46 -14.16
CA CYS A 169 9.29 -8.50 -14.87
C CYS A 169 8.58 -7.17 -14.66
N ASP A 170 8.07 -6.60 -15.75
CA ASP A 170 7.43 -5.27 -15.75
C ASP A 170 6.03 -5.29 -15.14
N THR A 171 5.33 -6.42 -15.23
CA THR A 171 3.91 -6.51 -14.85
C THR A 171 3.66 -7.40 -13.63
N HIS A 172 4.67 -8.13 -13.13
CA HIS A 172 4.58 -8.95 -11.91
C HIS A 172 5.78 -8.73 -11.00
N TRP A 173 5.60 -7.95 -9.95
CA TRP A 173 6.71 -7.59 -9.08
C TRP A 173 6.30 -7.25 -7.66
N THR A 174 7.29 -7.08 -6.80
CA THR A 174 7.15 -6.46 -5.49
C THR A 174 8.23 -5.40 -5.34
N ILE A 175 7.84 -4.15 -5.08
CA ILE A 175 8.76 -3.01 -4.91
C ILE A 175 8.50 -2.36 -3.56
N TRP A 176 9.58 -1.95 -2.88
CA TRP A 176 9.51 -1.14 -1.67
C TRP A 176 9.66 0.33 -2.04
N TRP A 177 8.73 1.15 -1.56
CA TRP A 177 8.72 2.60 -1.71
C TRP A 177 8.81 3.27 -0.36
N GLY A 178 9.56 4.36 -0.29
CA GLY A 178 9.86 5.05 0.96
C GLY A 178 9.72 6.55 0.86
N VAL A 179 9.45 7.19 2.00
CA VAL A 179 9.60 8.62 2.22
C VAL A 179 10.83 8.85 3.06
N PHE A 180 11.73 9.70 2.57
CA PHE A 180 13.02 9.99 3.17
C PHE A 180 13.11 11.47 3.55
N ILE A 181 13.90 11.76 4.58
CA ILE A 181 14.33 13.11 4.94
C ILE A 181 15.83 13.10 5.19
N ASP A 182 16.53 14.16 4.78
CA ASP A 182 17.96 14.31 5.07
C ASP A 182 18.20 14.25 6.57
N THR A 183 19.15 13.42 6.98
CA THR A 183 19.53 13.28 8.38
C THR A 183 21.01 12.91 8.40
N PRO A 184 21.91 13.91 8.27
CA PRO A 184 23.34 13.67 8.27
C PRO A 184 23.78 12.85 9.49
N GLY A 185 24.57 11.80 9.27
CA GLY A 185 25.01 10.89 10.33
C GLY A 185 23.96 9.87 10.77
N HIS A 186 22.81 9.76 10.10
CA HIS A 186 21.81 8.74 10.42
C HIS A 186 22.39 7.33 10.33
N ARG A 187 22.11 6.52 11.35
CA ARG A 187 22.49 5.11 11.42
C ARG A 187 21.25 4.24 11.41
N ASN A 188 21.17 3.38 10.41
CA ASN A 188 20.19 2.31 10.35
C ASN A 188 20.88 1.05 10.87
N GLY A 189 20.81 0.77 12.17
CA GLY A 189 21.65 -0.29 12.77
C GLY A 189 23.14 0.02 12.62
N ASN A 190 23.89 -0.90 12.01
CA ASN A 190 25.33 -0.70 11.78
C ASN A 190 25.64 0.12 10.52
N LEU A 191 24.68 0.22 9.59
CA LEU A 191 24.84 0.93 8.33
C LEU A 191 24.62 2.43 8.50
N GLN A 192 25.58 3.24 8.08
CA GLN A 192 25.42 4.69 7.98
C GLN A 192 24.75 5.05 6.65
N THR A 193 23.75 5.93 6.72
CA THR A 193 23.01 6.41 5.55
C THR A 193 22.86 7.93 5.63
N PRO A 194 22.82 8.67 4.51
CA PRO A 194 22.70 10.13 4.54
C PRO A 194 21.29 10.63 4.89
N GLU A 195 20.29 9.74 4.87
CA GLU A 195 18.87 10.07 5.01
C GLU A 195 18.13 9.01 5.82
N ARG A 196 17.07 9.43 6.50
CA ARG A 196 16.22 8.56 7.32
C ARG A 196 14.95 8.19 6.58
N LEU A 197 14.60 6.90 6.57
CA LEU A 197 13.29 6.45 6.11
C LEU A 197 12.23 6.71 7.20
N VAL A 198 11.19 7.48 6.89
CA VAL A 198 10.15 7.90 7.86
C VAL A 198 8.76 7.33 7.56
N ALA A 199 8.54 6.87 6.34
CA ALA A 199 7.35 6.12 5.94
C ALA A 199 7.71 5.17 4.80
N TYR A 200 6.96 4.08 4.65
CA TYR A 200 7.19 3.14 3.56
C TYR A 200 5.88 2.47 3.12
N THR A 201 5.92 1.89 1.92
CA THR A 201 4.95 0.90 1.48
C THR A 201 5.63 -0.22 0.71
N LYS A 202 5.06 -1.42 0.84
CA LYS A 202 5.37 -2.55 -0.02
C LYS A 202 4.29 -2.66 -1.08
N LEU A 203 4.66 -2.46 -2.33
CA LEU A 203 3.78 -2.61 -3.48
C LEU A 203 3.93 -4.00 -4.06
N ALA A 204 2.82 -4.63 -4.44
CA ALA A 204 2.83 -5.85 -5.24
C ALA A 204 1.97 -5.63 -6.48
N ARG A 205 2.52 -5.92 -7.67
CA ARG A 205 1.80 -5.80 -8.94
C ARG A 205 1.60 -7.18 -9.56
N ALA A 206 0.44 -7.36 -10.19
CA ALA A 206 0.15 -8.43 -11.14
C ALA A 206 -0.74 -7.88 -12.26
N GLY A 207 -0.22 -7.81 -13.48
CA GLY A 207 -0.92 -7.24 -14.64
C GLY A 207 -1.31 -5.79 -14.42
N GLU A 208 -2.61 -5.50 -14.55
CA GLU A 208 -3.20 -4.18 -14.40
C GLU A 208 -3.37 -3.73 -12.93
N LEU A 209 -3.22 -4.64 -11.96
CA LEU A 209 -3.53 -4.41 -10.55
C LEU A 209 -2.26 -4.20 -9.70
N VAL A 210 -2.20 -3.06 -9.01
CA VAL A 210 -1.16 -2.75 -7.99
C VAL A 210 -1.78 -2.76 -6.60
N HIS A 211 -1.25 -3.55 -5.68
CA HIS A 211 -1.74 -3.67 -4.31
C HIS A 211 -0.76 -3.06 -3.30
N TYR A 212 -1.28 -2.17 -2.45
CA TYR A 212 -0.58 -1.66 -1.27
C TYR A 212 -0.65 -2.69 -0.12
N LEU A 213 0.46 -3.35 0.17
CA LEU A 213 0.52 -4.36 1.24
C LEU A 213 0.71 -3.74 2.63
N ASP A 214 1.74 -2.91 2.80
CA ASP A 214 2.16 -2.38 4.11
C ASP A 214 2.35 -0.85 4.04
N LEU A 215 1.28 -0.08 3.87
CA LEU A 215 1.38 1.39 3.84
C LEU A 215 1.47 1.96 5.27
N MET A 216 2.66 2.37 5.71
CA MET A 216 2.91 2.82 7.09
C MET A 216 3.79 4.07 7.17
N GLY A 217 3.53 4.89 8.19
CA GLY A 217 4.37 6.03 8.57
C GLY A 217 4.75 5.97 10.04
N HIS A 218 5.94 6.48 10.35
CA HIS A 218 6.41 6.64 11.72
C HIS A 218 5.60 7.73 12.43
N ARG A 219 5.21 7.47 13.68
CA ARG A 219 4.32 8.34 14.48
C ARG A 219 4.67 9.83 14.36
N ASP A 220 5.93 10.15 14.58
CA ASP A 220 6.42 11.54 14.68
C ASP A 220 6.34 12.33 13.37
N PHE A 221 6.23 11.63 12.24
CA PHE A 221 6.24 12.22 10.90
C PHE A 221 4.87 12.20 10.22
N LEU A 222 3.85 11.57 10.84
CA LEU A 222 2.52 11.46 10.26
C LEU A 222 1.83 12.82 10.07
N ALA A 223 2.08 13.76 10.99
CA ALA A 223 1.49 15.09 10.95
C ALA A 223 1.92 15.90 9.72
N ASP A 224 3.09 15.59 9.16
CA ASP A 224 3.68 16.30 8.03
C ASP A 224 3.07 15.90 6.68
N GLY A 225 2.23 14.86 6.65
CA GLY A 225 1.54 14.43 5.44
C GLY A 225 2.33 13.43 4.59
N VAL A 226 3.37 12.80 5.15
CA VAL A 226 4.23 11.81 4.46
C VAL A 226 3.45 10.68 3.77
N MET A 227 2.33 10.26 4.34
CA MET A 227 1.49 9.20 3.76
C MET A 227 0.81 9.63 2.46
N LEU A 228 0.30 10.86 2.42
CA LEU A 228 -0.38 11.40 1.25
C LEU A 228 0.64 11.79 0.17
N LEU A 229 1.80 12.32 0.58
CA LEU A 229 2.94 12.55 -0.31
C LEU A 229 3.34 11.25 -1.03
N MET A 230 3.60 10.17 -0.27
CA MET A 230 3.99 8.88 -0.86
C MET A 230 2.94 8.32 -1.81
N HIS A 231 1.67 8.35 -1.42
CA HIS A 231 0.58 7.90 -2.27
C HIS A 231 0.49 8.69 -3.58
N SER A 232 0.57 10.02 -3.51
CA SER A 232 0.53 10.89 -4.69
C SER A 232 1.68 10.60 -5.66
N HIS A 233 2.90 10.46 -5.14
CA HIS A 233 4.08 10.14 -5.97
C HIS A 233 3.99 8.76 -6.62
N ILE A 234 3.49 7.75 -5.91
CA ILE A 234 3.32 6.39 -6.48
C ILE A 234 2.24 6.39 -7.55
N ALA A 235 1.09 7.04 -7.30
CA ALA A 235 0.01 7.11 -8.28
C ALA A 235 0.44 7.89 -9.53
N GLN A 236 1.14 9.01 -9.35
CA GLN A 236 1.74 9.75 -10.46
C GLN A 236 2.74 8.89 -11.24
N TRP A 237 3.66 8.20 -10.58
CA TRP A 237 4.61 7.30 -11.24
C TRP A 237 3.93 6.22 -12.11
N LEU A 238 2.80 5.67 -11.64
CA LEU A 238 2.01 4.71 -12.40
C LEU A 238 1.26 5.34 -13.59
N LEU A 239 0.78 6.57 -13.44
CA LEU A 239 0.09 7.33 -14.50
C LEU A 239 1.05 7.80 -15.59
N ASP A 240 2.21 8.33 -15.19
CA ASP A 240 3.23 8.83 -16.12
C ASP A 240 3.78 7.68 -16.99
N ALA A 241 3.83 6.46 -16.45
CA ALA A 241 4.17 5.24 -17.18
C ALA A 241 5.55 5.27 -17.88
N ASP A 242 6.45 6.17 -17.46
CA ASP A 242 7.76 6.37 -18.08
C ASP A 242 8.68 5.16 -17.92
N THR A 243 8.56 4.45 -16.80
CA THR A 243 9.38 3.25 -16.51
C THR A 243 8.64 1.96 -16.87
N PRO A 244 9.33 0.91 -17.38
CA PRO A 244 8.68 -0.35 -17.70
C PRO A 244 7.80 -0.95 -16.57
N PRO A 245 8.22 -0.95 -15.29
CA PRO A 245 7.39 -1.48 -14.21
C PRO A 245 6.11 -0.70 -13.89
N ALA A 246 5.94 0.52 -14.42
CA ALA A 246 4.76 1.36 -14.23
C ALA A 246 3.70 1.19 -15.32
N ARG A 247 4.13 0.86 -16.54
CA ARG A 247 3.26 0.84 -17.74
C ARG A 247 2.11 -0.14 -17.62
N GLY A 248 0.91 0.29 -18.02
CA GLY A 248 -0.29 -0.56 -18.05
C GLY A 248 -0.92 -0.86 -16.69
N ALA A 249 -0.49 -0.19 -15.61
CA ALA A 249 -1.22 -0.27 -14.34
C ALA A 249 -2.55 0.51 -14.47
N ARG A 250 -3.66 -0.13 -14.13
CA ARG A 250 -5.00 0.45 -14.24
C ARG A 250 -5.61 0.81 -12.90
N ALA A 251 -5.28 0.07 -11.85
CA ALA A 251 -5.85 0.31 -10.53
C ALA A 251 -4.83 0.13 -9.40
N ILE A 252 -4.94 1.00 -8.40
CA ILE A 252 -4.28 0.80 -7.10
C ILE A 252 -5.32 0.29 -6.10
N TRP A 253 -5.05 -0.85 -5.50
CA TRP A 253 -5.86 -1.44 -4.45
C TRP A 253 -5.30 -1.17 -3.06
N TYR A 254 -6.17 -0.75 -2.14
CA TYR A 254 -5.85 -0.59 -0.74
C TYR A 254 -6.91 -1.18 0.20
N GLY A 255 -6.78 -2.49 0.45
CA GLY A 255 -7.58 -3.20 1.44
C GLY A 255 -9.08 -3.16 1.16
N ALA A 256 -9.90 -3.31 2.22
CA ALA A 256 -11.35 -3.40 2.09
C ALA A 256 -12.07 -2.20 2.70
N LEU A 257 -13.27 -1.90 2.23
CA LEU A 257 -14.14 -0.87 2.79
C LEU A 257 -14.43 -1.15 4.27
N GLU A 258 -14.59 -2.41 4.67
CA GLU A 258 -15.00 -2.84 6.01
C GLU A 258 -13.87 -2.84 7.05
N HIS A 259 -12.63 -2.68 6.60
CA HIS A 259 -11.44 -2.69 7.46
C HIS A 259 -11.10 -1.30 8.02
N GLY A 260 -10.67 -1.28 9.28
CA GLY A 260 -10.26 -0.09 10.04
C GLY A 260 -11.40 0.78 10.57
N GLY A 261 -11.04 1.82 11.34
CA GLY A 261 -11.96 2.81 11.90
C GLY A 261 -12.21 4.02 10.97
N GLU A 262 -12.92 5.03 11.49
CA GLU A 262 -13.30 6.24 10.74
C GLU A 262 -12.10 7.02 10.17
N GLY A 263 -10.99 7.07 10.91
CA GLY A 263 -9.76 7.70 10.42
C GLY A 263 -9.21 7.02 9.15
N LEU A 264 -9.30 5.68 9.06
CA LEU A 264 -8.88 4.95 7.86
C LEU A 264 -9.83 5.20 6.69
N LEU A 265 -11.14 5.21 6.96
CA LEU A 265 -12.17 5.51 5.97
C LEU A 265 -12.01 6.93 5.40
N THR A 266 -11.75 7.90 6.27
CA THR A 266 -11.46 9.28 5.89
C THR A 266 -10.20 9.36 5.04
N TRP A 267 -9.14 8.64 5.41
CA TRP A 267 -7.92 8.58 4.62
C TRP A 267 -8.18 7.96 3.23
N LYS A 268 -8.91 6.84 3.15
CA LYS A 268 -9.22 6.15 1.88
C LYS A 268 -9.96 7.09 0.93
N ARG A 269 -11.01 7.75 1.43
CA ARG A 269 -11.77 8.74 0.67
C ARG A 269 -10.89 9.89 0.19
N ARG A 270 -10.07 10.46 1.07
CA ARG A 270 -9.19 11.58 0.70
C ARG A 270 -8.10 11.18 -0.28
N ALA A 271 -7.66 9.93 -0.27
CA ALA A 271 -6.67 9.39 -1.20
C ALA A 271 -7.31 8.82 -2.48
N GLY A 272 -8.58 9.14 -2.79
CA GLY A 272 -9.19 8.75 -4.05
C GLY A 272 -9.69 7.31 -4.13
N PHE A 273 -9.55 6.52 -3.06
CA PHE A 273 -10.05 5.15 -3.05
C PHE A 273 -11.57 5.11 -2.91
N ALA A 274 -12.21 4.34 -3.79
CA ALA A 274 -13.64 4.08 -3.80
C ALA A 274 -13.91 2.56 -3.73
N PRO A 275 -15.05 2.12 -3.17
CA PRO A 275 -15.46 0.73 -3.24
C PRO A 275 -15.74 0.35 -4.69
N VAL A 276 -15.27 -0.82 -5.09
CA VAL A 276 -15.49 -1.35 -6.45
C VAL A 276 -15.91 -2.82 -6.40
N GLN A 277 -16.70 -3.23 -7.39
CA GLN A 277 -16.97 -4.63 -7.69
C GLN A 277 -15.98 -5.07 -8.74
N VAL A 278 -15.08 -6.00 -8.39
CA VAL A 278 -13.96 -6.35 -9.26
C VAL A 278 -14.18 -7.73 -9.85
N ARG A 279 -13.82 -7.89 -11.12
CA ARG A 279 -13.67 -9.18 -11.79
C ARG A 279 -12.23 -9.31 -12.29
N LEU A 280 -11.51 -10.31 -11.81
CA LEU A 280 -10.17 -10.60 -12.31
C LEU A 280 -10.22 -11.56 -13.50
N THR A 281 -9.42 -11.27 -14.54
CA THR A 281 -9.12 -12.15 -15.68
C THR A 281 -7.63 -12.49 -15.69
N GLU A 282 -7.22 -13.47 -16.50
CA GLU A 282 -5.85 -13.99 -16.54
C GLU A 282 -5.32 -14.20 -17.95
#